data_AF-A0A7W9HJA6-F1
#
_entry.id   AF-A0A7W9HJA6-F1
#
_cell.length_a   1.000
_cell.length_b   1.000
_cell.length_c   1.000
_cell.angle_alpha   90.00
_cell.angle_beta   90.00
_cell.angle_gamma   90.00
#
_symmetry.space_group_name_H-M   'P 1'
#
loop_
_entity.id
_entity.type
_entity.pdbx_description
1 polymer ?
#
loop_
_entity_poly.entity_id
_entity_poly.type
_entity_poly.pdbx_seq_one_letter_code
_entity_poly.pdbx_strand_id
1 'polypeptide(L)'
;MQAYDVLERIADGLGVPRGFMGLAYTDEAAHGAATSAGLHRTKDDFMLERRGFLGLISKIVMGAVLTQPEVDLLAVGPDTTPVPNRVGATDVVQVRALTAALRSYDAAHGGGSCRDAILAHTHWAQSLLHASATDAVRTSLLSAIAEAKTMAGWTAHDLGLQSDAQRWLGQAVRDTQDAGDPAHTAIVLYHLGRVPLDNDDPAEALKLFQLGQIAAQDSHSSVADLAGYLPRTAGTTAGDTANRWDPVLRALAEHPDHPLAATLTTPLSVGLARVIYSDTTGPDPAELLDAERFPTAASISDHLLTRFVPTVCRPEPLDRAVGLDQRWSAEQAARWFRFLAAHLSRRHTTDLAWWEFGTALRRRSRTLVLGLFAGVTATVVDWLVEGVASAFGTRVGSSPWFLSGLLIGFFGAVLMVISYGLVIGRDVPAPVSLRISVRSGGRRLTAEKKSRLRLGVLCGSVFGVCLGTAHRLLDVVTSRSASSLVA
;
A
#
# COMPACT_ATOMS: atom_id res chain seq x y z
N MET A 1 -22.41 18.15 -10.74
CA MET A 1 -22.09 18.93 -9.54
C MET A 1 -20.86 18.27 -8.95
N GLN A 2 -19.70 18.81 -9.32
CA GLN A 2 -18.45 18.06 -9.36
C GLN A 2 -17.84 17.95 -7.96
N ALA A 3 -17.11 16.85 -7.71
CA ALA A 3 -16.43 16.59 -6.44
C ALA A 3 -15.54 17.78 -5.98
N TYR A 4 -15.09 18.60 -6.93
CA TYR A 4 -14.35 19.83 -6.71
C TYR A 4 -15.09 20.83 -5.82
N ASP A 5 -16.36 21.15 -6.09
CA ASP A 5 -17.16 22.11 -5.31
C ASP A 5 -17.36 21.65 -3.85
N VAL A 6 -17.40 20.32 -3.65
CA VAL A 6 -17.55 19.71 -2.32
C VAL A 6 -16.23 19.81 -1.55
N LEU A 7 -15.10 19.55 -2.21
CA LEU A 7 -13.77 19.65 -1.60
C LEU A 7 -13.40 21.11 -1.29
N GLU A 8 -13.78 22.06 -2.14
CA GLU A 8 -13.58 23.50 -1.88
C GLU A 8 -14.36 23.95 -0.64
N ARG A 9 -15.63 23.53 -0.51
CA ARG A 9 -16.45 23.81 0.68
C ARG A 9 -15.91 23.16 1.95
N ILE A 10 -15.30 21.98 1.85
CA ILE A 10 -14.67 21.29 2.98
C ILE A 10 -13.38 22.02 3.40
N ALA A 11 -12.54 22.44 2.45
CA ALA A 11 -11.33 23.21 2.72
C ALA A 11 -11.65 24.55 3.39
N ASP A 12 -12.64 25.28 2.87
CA ASP A 12 -13.11 26.54 3.44
C ASP A 12 -13.74 26.35 4.82
N GLY A 13 -14.51 25.27 5.02
CA GLY A 13 -15.14 24.95 6.30
C GLY A 13 -14.16 24.53 7.40
N LEU A 14 -13.00 23.99 7.02
CA LEU A 14 -11.93 23.57 7.94
C LEU A 14 -10.82 24.61 8.11
N GLY A 15 -10.87 25.73 7.37
CA GLY A 15 -9.82 26.75 7.38
C GLY A 15 -8.47 26.27 6.84
N VAL A 16 -8.46 25.20 6.04
CA VAL A 16 -7.24 24.63 5.46
C VAL A 16 -6.95 25.34 4.14
N PRO A 17 -5.76 25.93 3.94
CA PRO A 17 -5.42 26.57 2.68
C PRO A 17 -5.56 25.59 1.51
N ARG A 18 -6.32 25.99 0.49
CA ARG A 18 -6.75 25.15 -0.64
C ARG A 18 -5.60 24.44 -1.38
N GLY A 19 -4.40 25.04 -1.38
CA GLY A 19 -3.18 24.44 -1.93
C GLY A 19 -2.74 23.15 -1.25
N PHE A 20 -3.00 22.97 0.05
CA PHE A 20 -2.68 21.73 0.77
C PHE A 20 -3.63 20.57 0.45
N MET A 21 -4.76 20.85 -0.20
CA MET A 21 -5.71 19.84 -0.69
C MET A 21 -5.65 19.67 -2.22
N GLY A 22 -4.66 20.26 -2.90
CA GLY A 22 -4.54 20.18 -4.37
C GLY A 22 -5.60 20.95 -5.15
N LEU A 23 -6.31 21.89 -4.52
CA LEU A 23 -7.42 22.66 -5.11
C LEU A 23 -6.97 24.02 -5.68
N ALA A 24 -5.69 24.18 -6.01
CA ALA A 24 -5.10 25.47 -6.41
C ALA A 24 -4.98 25.68 -7.93
N TYR A 25 -5.67 24.86 -8.74
CA TYR A 25 -5.65 25.00 -10.20
C TYR A 25 -6.82 25.86 -10.67
N THR A 26 -6.55 27.09 -11.13
CA THR A 26 -7.53 27.90 -11.88
C THR A 26 -7.40 27.63 -13.39
N ASP A 27 -8.53 27.63 -14.09
CA ASP A 27 -8.64 27.49 -15.55
C ASP A 27 -7.97 28.64 -16.36
N GLU A 28 -7.47 29.67 -15.69
CA GLU A 28 -6.76 30.80 -16.31
C GLU A 28 -5.36 30.41 -16.81
N ALA A 29 -4.68 29.46 -16.15
CA ALA A 29 -3.37 28.97 -16.60
C ALA A 29 -3.46 28.19 -17.93
N ALA A 30 -4.58 27.49 -18.16
CA ALA A 30 -4.85 26.79 -19.42
C ALA A 30 -5.13 27.76 -20.60
N HIS A 31 -5.66 28.96 -20.33
CA HIS A 31 -5.88 29.99 -21.35
C HIS A 31 -4.65 30.88 -21.61
N GLY A 32 -3.75 31.03 -20.64
CA GLY A 32 -2.48 31.77 -20.80
C GLY A 32 -1.42 31.03 -21.63
N ALA A 33 -1.41 29.70 -21.60
CA ALA A 33 -0.46 28.90 -22.37
C ALA A 33 -0.71 28.93 -23.89
N ALA A 34 -1.96 29.18 -24.32
CA ALA A 34 -2.31 29.26 -25.74
C ALA A 34 -1.95 30.61 -26.39
N THR A 35 -1.66 31.66 -25.60
CA THR A 35 -1.39 33.01 -26.10
C THR A 35 0.11 33.37 -26.19
N SER A 36 1.01 32.55 -25.66
CA SER A 36 2.45 32.82 -25.64
C SER A 36 3.23 32.31 -26.86
N ALA A 37 2.57 31.61 -27.80
CA ALA A 37 3.20 31.00 -28.99
C ALA A 37 3.59 32.01 -30.10
N GLY A 38 3.64 33.32 -29.82
CA GLY A 38 3.70 34.35 -30.87
C GLY A 38 4.55 35.60 -30.59
N LEU A 39 5.62 35.53 -29.78
CA LEU A 39 6.52 36.67 -29.57
C LEU A 39 7.94 36.37 -30.05
N HIS A 40 8.41 37.16 -31.02
CA HIS A 40 9.80 37.19 -31.50
C HIS A 40 10.76 37.44 -30.33
N ARG A 41 11.62 36.47 -30.01
CA ARG A 41 12.56 36.49 -28.89
C ARG A 41 13.99 36.76 -29.38
N THR A 42 14.74 37.59 -28.65
CA THR A 42 16.05 38.12 -29.08
C THR A 42 17.20 37.24 -28.58
N LYS A 43 18.36 37.24 -29.25
CA LYS A 43 19.56 36.46 -28.88
C LYS A 43 20.03 36.68 -27.43
N ASP A 44 19.76 37.87 -26.87
CA ASP A 44 20.16 38.23 -25.51
C ASP A 44 19.29 37.54 -24.44
N ASP A 45 18.00 37.32 -24.72
CA ASP A 45 17.09 36.56 -23.85
C ASP A 45 17.57 35.12 -23.69
N PHE A 46 18.01 34.48 -24.79
CA PHE A 46 18.56 33.12 -24.79
C PHE A 46 19.83 32.99 -23.93
N MET A 47 20.70 33.99 -23.90
CA MET A 47 21.93 33.95 -23.12
C MET A 47 21.67 34.16 -21.62
N LEU A 48 20.68 34.99 -21.27
CA LEU A 48 20.24 35.23 -19.89
C LEU A 48 19.56 33.98 -19.31
N GLU A 49 18.65 33.35 -20.06
CA GLU A 49 17.96 32.11 -19.67
C GLU A 49 18.95 30.96 -19.49
N ARG A 50 19.93 30.82 -20.40
CA ARG A 50 20.99 29.81 -20.30
C ARG A 50 21.84 29.95 -19.03
N ARG A 51 22.19 31.18 -18.64
CA ARG A 51 22.97 31.44 -17.41
C ARG A 51 22.15 31.15 -16.17
N GLY A 52 20.88 31.54 -16.16
CA GLY A 52 19.95 31.25 -15.06
C GLY A 52 19.78 29.74 -14.84
N PHE A 53 19.53 29.00 -15.93
CA PHE A 53 19.37 27.55 -15.90
C PHE A 53 20.64 26.82 -15.46
N LEU A 54 21.81 27.17 -16.02
CA LEU A 54 23.08 26.56 -15.60
C LEU A 54 23.44 26.88 -14.15
N GLY A 55 23.13 28.09 -13.69
CA GLY A 55 23.28 28.47 -12.28
C GLY A 55 22.39 27.62 -11.37
N LEU A 56 21.14 27.39 -11.78
CA LEU A 56 20.19 26.56 -11.05
C LEU A 56 20.61 25.08 -11.01
N ILE A 57 21.02 24.51 -12.14
CA ILE A 57 21.55 23.13 -12.18
C ILE A 57 22.78 23.00 -11.27
N SER A 58 23.69 23.97 -11.29
CA SER A 58 24.89 23.94 -10.44
C SER A 58 24.51 23.97 -8.96
N LYS A 59 23.54 24.80 -8.59
CA LYS A 59 22.97 24.88 -7.23
C LYS A 59 22.37 23.54 -6.80
N ILE A 60 21.65 22.85 -7.69
CA ILE A 60 21.04 21.53 -7.42
C ILE A 60 22.10 20.44 -7.26
N VAL A 61 23.11 20.40 -8.13
CA VAL A 61 24.21 19.42 -8.03
C VAL A 61 24.97 19.56 -6.71
N MET A 62 25.03 20.77 -6.16
CA MET A 62 25.60 21.04 -4.84
C MET A 62 24.64 20.75 -3.67
N GLY A 63 23.46 20.18 -3.92
CA GLY A 63 22.53 19.70 -2.90
C GLY A 63 21.58 20.75 -2.33
N ALA A 64 21.42 21.91 -2.96
CA ALA A 64 20.50 22.92 -2.46
C ALA A 64 19.03 22.62 -2.81
N VAL A 65 18.12 23.05 -1.94
CA VAL A 65 16.66 22.89 -2.11
C VAL A 65 16.10 23.95 -3.07
N LEU A 66 15.14 23.53 -3.89
CA LEU A 66 14.42 24.42 -4.82
C LEU A 66 13.39 25.28 -4.10
N THR A 67 13.31 26.54 -4.51
CA THR A 67 12.25 27.48 -4.12
C THR A 67 11.15 27.56 -5.20
N GLN A 68 9.93 27.97 -4.86
CA GLN A 68 8.84 28.21 -5.82
C GLN A 68 9.26 28.99 -7.09
N PRO A 69 9.90 30.17 -7.01
CA PRO A 69 10.31 30.91 -8.21
C PRO A 69 11.33 30.17 -9.08
N GLU A 70 12.15 29.28 -8.49
CA GLU A 70 13.08 28.45 -9.24
C GLU A 70 12.37 27.30 -9.97
N VAL A 71 11.29 26.78 -9.40
CA VAL A 71 10.42 25.79 -10.06
C VAL A 71 9.64 26.44 -11.20
N ASP A 72 9.12 27.65 -11.02
CA ASP A 72 8.43 28.40 -12.07
C ASP A 72 9.35 28.68 -13.27
N LEU A 73 10.63 28.98 -13.00
CA LEU A 73 11.65 29.15 -14.04
C LEU A 73 11.87 27.85 -14.84
N LEU A 74 11.81 26.70 -14.18
CA LEU A 74 11.95 25.38 -14.82
C LEU A 74 10.70 24.97 -15.61
N ALA A 75 9.53 25.54 -15.31
CA ALA A 75 8.29 25.30 -16.05
C ALA A 75 8.27 26.01 -17.42
N VAL A 76 9.10 27.04 -17.62
CA VAL A 76 9.25 27.71 -18.93
C VAL A 76 9.88 26.72 -19.92
N GLY A 77 9.11 26.40 -20.97
CA GLY A 77 9.25 25.18 -21.76
C GLY A 77 10.59 24.89 -22.47
N PRO A 78 10.77 23.64 -22.94
CA PRO A 78 12.03 23.07 -23.44
C PRO A 78 12.59 23.68 -24.73
N ASP A 79 11.84 24.54 -25.42
CA ASP A 79 12.26 25.17 -26.69
C ASP A 79 13.44 26.15 -26.53
N THR A 80 13.84 26.48 -25.30
CA THR A 80 14.90 27.45 -25.01
C THR A 80 16.22 26.82 -24.57
N THR A 81 16.25 25.52 -24.24
CA THR A 81 17.46 24.87 -23.69
C THR A 81 18.19 24.06 -24.77
N PRO A 82 19.39 24.47 -25.22
CA PRO A 82 20.08 23.80 -26.31
C PRO A 82 20.50 22.37 -25.93
N VAL A 83 20.24 21.43 -26.82
CA VAL A 83 20.75 20.04 -26.72
C VAL A 83 22.20 20.02 -27.20
N PRO A 84 23.15 19.48 -26.42
CA PRO A 84 24.53 19.34 -26.87
C PRO A 84 24.65 18.28 -27.98
N ASN A 85 25.59 18.47 -28.92
CA ASN A 85 25.84 17.49 -29.99
C ASN A 85 26.39 16.15 -29.46
N ARG A 86 27.07 16.17 -28.31
CA ARG A 86 27.60 15.00 -27.63
C ARG A 86 27.19 15.03 -26.17
N VAL A 87 26.70 13.90 -25.67
CA VAL A 87 26.32 13.69 -24.28
C VAL A 87 27.35 12.79 -23.60
N GLY A 88 27.73 13.15 -22.38
CA GLY A 88 28.65 12.42 -21.52
C GLY A 88 28.06 12.12 -20.14
N ALA A 89 28.86 11.50 -19.27
CA ALA A 89 28.44 11.12 -17.91
C ALA A 89 27.96 12.33 -17.07
N THR A 90 28.56 13.51 -17.28
CA THR A 90 28.17 14.74 -16.56
C THR A 90 26.73 15.15 -16.86
N ASP A 91 26.27 15.02 -18.10
CA ASP A 91 24.90 15.37 -18.47
C ASP A 91 23.90 14.41 -17.81
N VAL A 92 24.24 13.12 -17.72
CA VAL A 92 23.43 12.11 -17.00
C VAL A 92 23.31 12.48 -15.52
N VAL A 93 24.41 12.91 -14.89
CA VAL A 93 24.40 13.38 -13.49
C VAL A 93 23.50 14.61 -13.34
N GLN A 94 23.53 15.55 -14.28
CA GLN A 94 22.65 16.73 -14.25
C GLN A 94 21.17 16.37 -14.38
N VAL A 95 20.82 15.46 -15.30
CA VAL A 95 19.44 14.97 -15.45
C VAL A 95 18.95 14.35 -14.15
N ARG A 96 19.74 13.46 -13.54
CA ARG A 96 19.39 12.80 -12.27
C ARG A 96 19.27 13.80 -11.12
N ALA A 97 20.20 14.74 -11.01
CA ALA A 97 20.20 15.74 -9.96
C ALA A 97 18.93 16.61 -10.02
N LEU A 98 18.56 17.09 -11.21
CA LEU A 98 17.35 17.87 -11.41
C LEU A 98 16.08 17.04 -11.13
N THR A 99 16.02 15.78 -11.59
CA THR A 99 14.91 14.87 -11.25
C THR A 99 14.79 14.67 -9.73
N ALA A 100 15.90 14.49 -9.03
CA ALA A 100 15.91 14.30 -7.58
C ALA A 100 15.45 15.56 -6.82
N ALA A 101 15.84 16.74 -7.29
CA ALA A 101 15.39 18.01 -6.71
C ALA A 101 13.87 18.22 -6.90
N LEU A 102 13.35 17.97 -8.11
CA LEU A 102 11.93 18.04 -8.40
C LEU A 102 11.12 17.01 -7.59
N ARG A 103 11.64 15.79 -7.42
CA ARG A 103 11.04 14.74 -6.57
C ARG A 103 10.98 15.16 -5.10
N SER A 104 12.06 15.74 -4.58
CA SER A 104 12.11 16.23 -3.20
C SER A 104 11.11 17.37 -2.98
N TYR A 105 10.96 18.24 -3.98
CA TYR A 105 10.02 19.34 -3.97
C TYR A 105 8.56 18.87 -4.00
N ASP A 106 8.24 17.94 -4.91
CA ASP A 106 6.91 17.32 -5.05
C ASP A 106 6.52 16.59 -3.77
N ALA A 107 7.44 15.84 -3.15
CA ALA A 107 7.18 15.16 -1.89
C ALA A 107 6.84 16.13 -0.73
N ALA A 108 7.40 17.35 -0.74
CA ALA A 108 7.17 18.34 0.31
C ALA A 108 5.88 19.15 0.12
N HIS A 109 5.45 19.37 -1.12
CA HIS A 109 4.32 20.26 -1.44
C HIS A 109 3.09 19.51 -1.97
N GLY A 110 3.27 18.29 -2.49
CA GLY A 110 2.25 17.41 -3.04
C GLY A 110 1.55 17.93 -4.29
N GLY A 111 0.59 17.13 -4.78
CA GLY A 111 -0.51 17.57 -5.63
C GLY A 111 -0.13 18.10 -7.02
N GLY A 112 1.00 17.66 -7.59
CA GLY A 112 1.41 18.08 -8.94
C GLY A 112 1.91 19.53 -9.02
N SER A 113 2.21 20.17 -7.88
CA SER A 113 2.64 21.58 -7.78
C SER A 113 3.83 21.95 -8.68
N CYS A 114 4.68 20.99 -9.04
CA CYS A 114 5.78 21.17 -9.98
C CYS A 114 5.63 20.37 -11.29
N ARG A 115 4.41 19.95 -11.65
CA ARG A 115 4.14 19.10 -12.83
C ARG A 115 4.66 19.72 -14.12
N ASP A 116 4.44 21.01 -14.35
CA ASP A 116 4.86 21.66 -15.59
C ASP A 116 6.40 21.72 -15.70
N ALA A 117 7.09 21.95 -14.59
CA ALA A 117 8.55 21.84 -14.50
C ALA A 117 9.04 20.39 -14.73
N ILE A 118 8.33 19.40 -14.18
CA ILE A 118 8.63 17.97 -14.41
C ILE A 118 8.46 17.61 -15.89
N LEU A 119 7.39 18.08 -16.55
CA LEU A 119 7.15 17.82 -17.96
C LEU A 119 8.19 18.52 -18.84
N ALA A 120 8.49 19.79 -18.58
CA ALA A 120 9.53 20.52 -19.30
C ALA A 120 10.90 19.83 -19.18
N HIS A 121 11.29 19.45 -17.95
CA HIS A 121 12.49 18.67 -17.69
C HIS A 121 12.49 17.31 -18.41
N THR A 122 11.37 16.59 -18.38
CA THR A 122 11.23 15.28 -19.03
C THR A 122 11.40 15.40 -20.54
N HIS A 123 10.74 16.37 -21.17
CA HIS A 123 10.87 16.62 -22.60
C HIS A 123 12.29 17.02 -23.02
N TRP A 124 12.92 17.91 -22.25
CA TRP A 124 14.32 18.27 -22.46
C TRP A 124 15.24 17.04 -22.31
N ALA A 125 15.09 16.25 -21.25
CA ALA A 125 15.90 15.05 -21.03
C ALA A 125 15.73 14.04 -22.18
N GLN A 126 14.50 13.86 -22.70
CA GLN A 126 14.25 13.02 -23.89
C GLN A 126 15.01 13.52 -25.12
N SER A 127 15.09 14.82 -25.32
CA SER A 127 15.78 15.40 -26.49
C SER A 127 17.29 15.10 -26.50
N LEU A 128 17.90 14.84 -25.33
CA LEU A 128 19.31 14.41 -25.22
C LEU A 128 19.58 13.07 -25.93
N LEU A 129 18.56 12.23 -26.15
CA LEU A 129 18.72 10.95 -26.85
C LEU A 129 19.13 11.11 -28.32
N HIS A 130 18.88 12.29 -28.92
CA HIS A 130 19.29 12.63 -30.29
C HIS A 130 20.79 12.96 -30.41
N ALA A 131 21.47 13.20 -29.29
CA ALA A 131 22.90 13.48 -29.28
C ALA A 131 23.74 12.20 -29.44
N SER A 132 25.00 12.38 -29.88
CA SER A 132 25.98 11.30 -29.91
C SER A 132 26.44 10.95 -28.49
N ALA A 133 26.46 9.68 -28.13
CA ALA A 133 26.91 9.18 -26.83
C ALA A 133 27.53 7.78 -26.99
N THR A 134 28.39 7.38 -26.04
CA THR A 134 28.84 5.98 -25.95
C THR A 134 27.68 5.10 -25.47
N ASP A 135 27.74 3.79 -25.72
CA ASP A 135 26.67 2.87 -25.30
C ASP A 135 26.43 2.91 -23.79
N ALA A 136 27.49 2.91 -22.98
CA ALA A 136 27.39 3.03 -21.52
C ALA A 136 26.70 4.32 -21.06
N VAL A 137 26.98 5.45 -21.73
CA VAL A 137 26.33 6.74 -21.43
C VAL A 137 24.87 6.71 -21.89
N ARG A 138 24.57 6.11 -23.05
CA ARG A 138 23.21 5.99 -23.58
C ARG A 138 22.32 5.15 -22.65
N THR A 139 22.81 4.02 -22.16
CA THR A 139 22.12 3.18 -21.16
C THR A 139 21.85 3.97 -19.87
N SER A 140 22.87 4.68 -19.36
CA SER A 140 22.72 5.49 -18.14
C SER A 140 21.74 6.65 -18.32
N LEU A 141 21.72 7.27 -19.51
CA LEU A 141 20.79 8.33 -19.86
C LEU A 141 19.35 7.82 -19.96
N LEU A 142 19.13 6.64 -20.55
CA LEU A 142 17.80 6.01 -20.59
C LEU A 142 17.23 5.76 -19.19
N SER A 143 18.05 5.21 -18.27
CA SER A 143 17.64 5.04 -16.87
C SER A 143 17.31 6.39 -16.21
N ALA A 144 18.12 7.44 -16.43
CA ALA A 144 17.85 8.79 -15.91
C ALA A 144 16.57 9.44 -16.48
N ILE A 145 16.28 9.25 -17.78
CA ILE A 145 15.04 9.72 -18.42
C ILE A 145 13.83 8.95 -17.90
N ALA A 146 13.98 7.64 -17.66
CA ALA A 146 12.92 6.84 -17.05
C ALA A 146 12.54 7.35 -15.66
N GLU A 147 13.51 7.88 -14.88
CA GLU A 147 13.21 8.47 -13.57
C GLU A 147 12.35 9.72 -13.70
N ALA A 148 12.65 10.58 -14.67
CA ALA A 148 11.88 11.79 -14.97
C ALA A 148 10.47 11.44 -15.47
N LYS A 149 10.34 10.47 -16.38
CA LYS A 149 9.04 9.96 -16.85
C LYS A 149 8.22 9.32 -15.73
N THR A 150 8.86 8.64 -14.77
CA THR A 150 8.18 8.09 -13.60
C THR A 150 7.57 9.19 -12.74
N MET A 151 8.30 10.30 -12.53
CA MET A 151 7.77 11.49 -11.84
C MET A 151 6.61 12.13 -12.63
N ALA A 152 6.74 12.27 -13.95
CA ALA A 152 5.66 12.79 -14.80
C ALA A 152 4.39 11.92 -14.72
N GLY A 153 4.57 10.60 -14.71
CA GLY A 153 3.48 9.65 -14.56
C GLY A 153 2.83 9.68 -13.18
N TRP A 154 3.63 9.78 -12.12
CA TRP A 154 3.13 9.86 -10.75
C TRP A 154 2.34 11.15 -10.48
N THR A 155 2.88 12.29 -10.91
CA THR A 155 2.17 13.58 -10.79
C THR A 155 0.91 13.64 -11.64
N ALA A 156 0.89 13.00 -12.82
CA ALA A 156 -0.34 12.86 -13.61
C ALA A 156 -1.39 11.99 -12.89
N HIS A 157 -0.97 10.92 -12.23
CA HIS A 157 -1.85 10.07 -11.44
C HIS A 157 -2.47 10.83 -10.26
N ASP A 158 -1.66 11.61 -9.52
CA ASP A 158 -2.13 12.42 -8.39
C ASP A 158 -3.18 13.48 -8.79
N LEU A 159 -3.12 13.96 -10.04
CA LEU A 159 -4.10 14.89 -10.62
C LEU A 159 -5.30 14.19 -11.29
N GLY A 160 -5.38 12.86 -11.25
CA GLY A 160 -6.44 12.09 -11.91
C GLY A 160 -6.34 12.03 -13.44
N LEU A 161 -5.20 12.42 -14.03
CA LEU A 161 -4.93 12.35 -15.47
C LEU A 161 -4.49 10.93 -15.86
N GLN A 162 -5.43 9.99 -15.80
CA GLN A 162 -5.17 8.56 -15.91
C GLN A 162 -4.44 8.15 -17.21
N SER A 163 -4.91 8.65 -18.35
CA SER A 163 -4.31 8.33 -19.66
C SER A 163 -2.87 8.81 -19.75
N ASP A 164 -2.57 9.98 -19.17
CA ASP A 164 -1.22 10.54 -19.14
C ASP A 164 -0.32 9.73 -18.20
N ALA A 165 -0.83 9.35 -17.03
CA ALA A 165 -0.11 8.50 -16.08
C ALA A 165 0.30 7.17 -16.73
N GLN A 166 -0.65 6.46 -17.34
CA GLN A 166 -0.39 5.20 -18.06
C GLN A 166 0.61 5.39 -19.21
N ARG A 167 0.50 6.49 -19.97
CA ARG A 167 1.39 6.78 -21.10
C ARG A 167 2.83 7.04 -20.64
N TRP A 168 3.03 7.84 -19.59
CA TRP A 168 4.37 8.16 -19.08
C TRP A 168 5.01 6.96 -18.40
N LEU A 169 4.29 6.26 -17.53
CA LEU A 169 4.78 5.07 -16.83
C LEU A 169 5.04 3.93 -17.82
N GLY A 170 4.18 3.71 -18.80
CA GLY A 170 4.40 2.71 -19.85
C GLY A 170 5.62 3.01 -20.73
N GLN A 171 5.95 4.29 -20.95
CA GLN A 171 7.21 4.67 -21.58
C GLN A 171 8.42 4.43 -20.66
N ALA A 172 8.31 4.77 -19.37
CA ALA A 172 9.37 4.53 -18.41
C ALA A 172 9.70 3.03 -18.27
N VAL A 173 8.69 2.13 -18.29
CA VAL A 173 8.93 0.67 -18.28
C VAL A 173 9.81 0.27 -19.47
N ARG A 174 9.47 0.72 -20.69
CA ARG A 174 10.27 0.42 -21.89
C ARG A 174 11.70 0.94 -21.76
N ASP A 175 11.87 2.20 -21.34
CA ASP A 175 13.20 2.79 -21.17
C ASP A 175 14.05 2.04 -20.13
N THR A 176 13.46 1.60 -19.01
CA THR A 176 14.18 0.80 -18.00
C THR A 176 14.57 -0.59 -18.51
N GLN A 177 13.72 -1.22 -19.33
CA GLN A 177 14.02 -2.51 -19.95
C GLN A 177 15.14 -2.38 -20.98
N ASP A 178 15.08 -1.35 -21.84
CA ASP A 178 16.13 -1.05 -22.82
C ASP A 178 17.46 -0.69 -22.13
N ALA A 179 17.39 -0.07 -20.96
CA ALA A 179 18.56 0.22 -20.12
C ALA A 179 19.09 -0.99 -19.35
N GLY A 180 18.37 -2.12 -19.31
CA GLY A 180 18.75 -3.30 -18.52
C GLY A 180 18.77 -3.02 -17.02
N ASP A 181 17.83 -2.20 -16.52
CA ASP A 181 17.73 -1.78 -15.11
C ASP A 181 16.49 -2.41 -14.43
N PRO A 182 16.58 -3.69 -14.01
CA PRO A 182 15.44 -4.42 -13.45
C PRO A 182 14.95 -3.84 -12.11
N ALA A 183 15.85 -3.21 -11.34
CA ALA A 183 15.50 -2.53 -10.10
C ALA A 183 14.53 -1.37 -10.38
N HIS A 184 14.88 -0.52 -11.36
CA HIS A 184 14.03 0.58 -11.74
C HIS A 184 12.76 0.10 -12.45
N THR A 185 12.82 -0.93 -13.31
CA THR A 185 11.62 -1.55 -13.90
C THR A 185 10.61 -1.97 -12.83
N ALA A 186 11.06 -2.58 -11.73
CA ALA A 186 10.18 -2.95 -10.63
C ALA A 186 9.48 -1.76 -9.99
N ILE A 187 10.21 -0.66 -9.77
CA ILE A 187 9.67 0.60 -9.21
C ILE A 187 8.61 1.18 -10.15
N VAL A 188 8.88 1.27 -11.46
CA VAL A 188 7.92 1.80 -12.43
C VAL A 188 6.66 0.92 -12.50
N LEU A 189 6.82 -0.40 -12.49
CA LEU A 189 5.70 -1.34 -12.49
C LEU A 189 4.84 -1.24 -11.22
N TYR A 190 5.46 -0.94 -10.08
CA TYR A 190 4.72 -0.59 -8.87
C TYR A 190 3.86 0.66 -9.08
N HIS A 191 4.43 1.76 -9.57
CA HIS A 191 3.65 2.97 -9.84
C HIS A 191 2.55 2.73 -10.88
N LEU A 192 2.84 2.00 -11.96
CA LEU A 192 1.85 1.66 -12.98
C LEU A 192 0.76 0.74 -12.44
N GLY A 193 1.05 -0.13 -11.47
CA GLY A 193 0.06 -0.98 -10.82
C GLY A 193 -0.89 -0.23 -9.88
N ARG A 194 -0.44 0.90 -9.30
CA ARG A 194 -1.31 1.76 -8.48
C ARG A 194 -2.41 2.45 -9.27
N VAL A 195 -2.09 2.81 -10.51
CA VAL A 195 -2.97 3.51 -11.45
C VAL A 195 -4.32 2.77 -11.66
N PRO A 196 -4.38 1.47 -11.98
CA PRO A 196 -5.64 0.72 -12.03
C PRO A 196 -6.17 0.32 -10.64
N LEU A 197 -5.30 0.16 -9.62
CA LEU A 197 -5.73 -0.16 -8.25
C LEU A 197 -6.64 0.92 -7.67
N ASP A 198 -6.22 2.18 -7.82
CA ASP A 198 -6.95 3.36 -7.33
C ASP A 198 -8.21 3.64 -8.18
N ASN A 199 -8.40 2.92 -9.30
CA ASN A 199 -9.54 2.98 -10.20
C ASN A 199 -10.44 1.71 -10.17
N ASP A 200 -10.46 0.99 -9.04
CA ASP A 200 -11.32 -0.19 -8.83
C ASP A 200 -11.02 -1.38 -9.78
N ASP A 201 -9.84 -1.44 -10.44
CA ASP A 201 -9.38 -2.62 -11.21
C ASP A 201 -8.19 -3.34 -10.52
N PRO A 202 -8.46 -4.10 -9.44
CA PRO A 202 -7.41 -4.82 -8.72
C PRO A 202 -6.83 -5.99 -9.53
N ALA A 203 -7.53 -6.47 -10.56
CA ALA A 203 -7.07 -7.59 -11.36
C ALA A 203 -5.95 -7.17 -12.32
N GLU A 204 -6.05 -5.99 -12.90
CA GLU A 204 -4.96 -5.39 -13.69
C GLU A 204 -3.79 -4.98 -12.79
N ALA A 205 -4.08 -4.33 -11.64
CA ALA A 205 -3.06 -3.94 -10.66
C ALA A 205 -2.21 -5.13 -10.20
N LEU A 206 -2.85 -6.26 -9.86
CA LEU A 206 -2.15 -7.47 -9.41
C LEU A 206 -1.15 -7.99 -10.45
N LYS A 207 -1.52 -7.99 -11.74
CA LYS A 207 -0.62 -8.43 -12.82
C LYS A 207 0.63 -7.55 -12.88
N LEU A 208 0.45 -6.24 -12.77
CA LEU A 208 1.55 -5.26 -12.80
C LEU A 208 2.47 -5.41 -11.58
N PHE A 209 1.90 -5.61 -10.39
CA PHE A 209 2.69 -5.89 -9.19
C PHE A 209 3.47 -7.21 -9.27
N GLN A 210 2.88 -8.25 -9.85
CA GLN A 210 3.56 -9.54 -10.06
C GLN A 210 4.72 -9.41 -11.06
N LEU A 211 4.53 -8.67 -12.16
CA LEU A 211 5.62 -8.35 -13.08
C LEU A 211 6.72 -7.54 -12.38
N GLY A 212 6.34 -6.56 -11.55
CA GLY A 212 7.29 -5.78 -10.75
C GLY A 212 8.05 -6.65 -9.74
N GLN A 213 7.41 -7.65 -9.15
CA GLN A 213 8.05 -8.60 -8.25
C GLN A 213 9.12 -9.44 -8.97
N ILE A 214 8.84 -9.92 -10.18
CA ILE A 214 9.82 -10.66 -11.00
C ILE A 214 11.02 -9.75 -11.31
N ALA A 215 10.78 -8.52 -11.78
CA ALA A 215 11.85 -7.57 -12.04
C ALA A 215 12.68 -7.25 -10.77
N ALA A 216 12.03 -7.13 -9.61
CA ALA A 216 12.74 -6.92 -8.35
C ALA A 216 13.59 -8.13 -7.94
N GLN A 217 13.14 -9.35 -8.25
CA GLN A 217 13.92 -10.58 -8.00
C GLN A 217 15.15 -10.67 -8.90
N ASP A 218 15.03 -10.19 -10.14
CA ASP A 218 16.13 -10.12 -11.10
C ASP A 218 17.11 -8.96 -10.79
N SER A 219 16.70 -8.01 -9.94
CA SER A 219 17.57 -6.94 -9.44
C SER A 219 18.53 -7.45 -8.36
N HIS A 220 19.65 -8.01 -8.79
CA HIS A 220 20.77 -8.26 -7.89
C HIS A 220 21.39 -6.91 -7.48
N SER A 221 21.40 -6.61 -6.17
CA SER A 221 22.02 -5.40 -5.64
C SER A 221 23.54 -5.48 -5.79
N SER A 222 24.13 -4.54 -6.54
CA SER A 222 25.57 -4.43 -6.65
C SER A 222 26.15 -3.74 -5.39
N VAL A 223 27.44 -3.95 -5.10
CA VAL A 223 28.12 -3.26 -3.99
C VAL A 223 28.04 -1.73 -4.13
N ALA A 224 27.98 -1.21 -5.36
CA ALA A 224 27.80 0.22 -5.63
C ALA A 224 26.41 0.73 -5.22
N ASP A 225 25.35 -0.07 -5.43
CA ASP A 225 23.99 0.26 -5.00
C ASP A 225 23.88 0.28 -3.47
N LEU A 226 24.57 -0.64 -2.80
CA LEU A 226 24.65 -0.71 -1.34
C LEU A 226 25.30 0.54 -0.74
N ALA A 227 26.38 1.03 -1.37
CA ALA A 227 27.11 2.22 -0.93
C ALA A 227 26.27 3.50 -1.00
N GLY A 228 25.33 3.57 -1.96
CA GLY A 228 24.36 4.67 -2.02
C GLY A 228 23.22 4.51 -1.02
N TYR A 229 22.80 3.28 -0.68
CA TYR A 229 21.56 3.00 0.01
C TYR A 229 21.70 2.80 1.53
N LEU A 230 22.62 1.95 1.99
CA LEU A 230 22.79 1.60 3.41
C LEU A 230 23.16 2.82 4.28
N PRO A 231 24.05 3.73 3.82
CA PRO A 231 24.39 4.94 4.55
C PRO A 231 23.25 5.92 4.85
N ARG A 232 22.19 5.96 4.03
CA ARG A 232 21.17 7.05 4.05
C ARG A 232 20.33 7.12 5.34
N THR A 233 20.32 6.07 6.15
CA THR A 233 19.59 6.04 7.44
C THR A 233 20.45 5.72 8.64
N ALA A 234 21.72 5.37 8.43
CA ALA A 234 22.66 5.30 9.53
C ALA A 234 23.00 6.74 9.91
N GLY A 235 22.62 7.17 11.12
CA GLY A 235 22.90 8.52 11.58
C GLY A 235 24.41 8.81 11.49
N THR A 236 24.76 9.97 10.95
CA THR A 236 26.13 10.50 11.04
C THR A 236 26.33 11.04 12.45
N THR A 237 27.32 10.52 13.17
CA THR A 237 27.74 11.09 14.45
C THR A 237 28.26 12.50 14.20
N ALA A 238 27.67 13.49 14.88
CA ALA A 238 28.03 14.89 14.71
C ALA A 238 29.54 15.10 14.99
N GLY A 239 30.31 15.30 13.92
CA GLY A 239 31.76 15.48 13.95
C GLY A 239 32.59 14.42 13.24
N ASP A 240 32.00 13.28 12.86
CA ASP A 240 32.67 12.21 12.12
C ASP A 240 32.02 12.04 10.73
N THR A 241 32.80 12.27 9.67
CA THR A 241 32.37 12.06 8.28
C THR A 241 32.25 10.59 7.90
N ALA A 242 32.74 9.67 8.75
CA ALA A 242 32.72 8.23 8.48
C ALA A 242 31.33 7.63 8.77
N ASN A 243 30.74 7.01 7.75
CA ASN A 243 29.52 6.23 7.92
C ASN A 243 29.86 4.89 8.61
N ARG A 244 29.01 4.42 9.52
CA ARG A 244 29.18 3.10 10.17
C ARG A 244 29.24 1.94 9.17
N TRP A 245 28.69 2.12 7.97
CA TRP A 245 28.76 1.15 6.88
C TRP A 245 30.08 1.18 6.09
N ASP A 246 30.91 2.22 6.21
CA ASP A 246 32.14 2.36 5.41
C ASP A 246 33.12 1.20 5.57
N PRO A 247 33.38 0.66 6.80
CA PRO A 247 34.24 -0.52 6.95
C PRO A 247 33.67 -1.76 6.25
N VAL A 248 32.34 -1.94 6.30
CA VAL A 248 31.65 -3.07 5.65
C VAL A 248 31.70 -2.95 4.14
N LEU A 249 31.39 -1.77 3.60
CA LEU A 249 31.44 -1.50 2.16
C LEU A 249 32.86 -1.68 1.61
N ARG A 250 33.89 -1.26 2.36
CA ARG A 250 35.30 -1.48 2.00
C ARG A 250 35.64 -2.97 1.98
N ALA A 251 35.27 -3.71 3.02
CA ALA A 251 35.53 -5.14 3.09
C ALA A 251 34.82 -5.93 1.98
N LEU A 252 33.60 -5.54 1.60
CA LEU A 252 32.86 -6.14 0.48
C LEU A 252 33.50 -5.82 -0.88
N ALA A 253 34.10 -4.64 -1.04
CA ALA A 253 34.84 -4.29 -2.25
C ALA A 253 36.17 -5.07 -2.35
N GLU A 254 36.84 -5.32 -1.23
CA GLU A 254 38.10 -6.08 -1.16
C GLU A 254 37.90 -7.60 -1.25
N HIS A 255 36.79 -8.11 -0.71
CA HIS A 255 36.46 -9.54 -0.67
C HIS A 255 35.04 -9.82 -1.22
N PRO A 256 34.85 -9.81 -2.55
CA PRO A 256 33.55 -10.06 -3.19
C PRO A 256 32.97 -11.45 -2.90
N ASP A 257 33.82 -12.42 -2.57
CA ASP A 257 33.44 -13.81 -2.27
C ASP A 257 32.94 -14.00 -0.83
N HIS A 258 32.98 -12.96 0.01
CA HIS A 258 32.53 -13.06 1.39
C HIS A 258 31.02 -13.41 1.45
N PRO A 259 30.56 -14.29 2.37
CA PRO A 259 29.16 -14.67 2.46
C PRO A 259 28.17 -13.50 2.59
N LEU A 260 28.61 -12.40 3.21
CA LEU A 260 27.85 -11.15 3.33
C LEU A 260 27.54 -10.51 1.96
N ALA A 261 28.49 -10.55 1.02
CA ALA A 261 28.29 -10.02 -0.33
C ALA A 261 27.13 -10.75 -1.01
N ALA A 262 27.12 -12.08 -0.93
CA ALA A 262 26.05 -12.91 -1.46
C ALA A 262 24.69 -12.60 -0.79
N THR A 263 24.64 -12.42 0.54
CA THR A 263 23.38 -12.09 1.24
C THR A 263 22.83 -10.72 0.84
N LEU A 264 23.71 -9.71 0.75
CA LEU A 264 23.32 -8.32 0.43
C LEU A 264 23.05 -8.09 -1.07
N THR A 265 23.08 -9.11 -1.92
CA THR A 265 22.55 -9.02 -3.30
C THR A 265 21.03 -8.93 -3.34
N THR A 266 20.33 -9.33 -2.28
CA THR A 266 18.86 -9.37 -2.26
C THR A 266 18.28 -8.09 -1.64
N PRO A 267 17.37 -7.37 -2.33
CA PRO A 267 16.78 -6.12 -1.82
C PRO A 267 16.15 -6.28 -0.42
N LEU A 268 15.56 -7.45 -0.13
CA LEU A 268 15.03 -7.77 1.19
C LEU A 268 16.12 -7.73 2.26
N SER A 269 17.24 -8.44 2.05
CA SER A 269 18.32 -8.51 3.05
C SER A 269 18.96 -7.14 3.27
N VAL A 270 19.09 -6.34 2.21
CA VAL A 270 19.54 -4.94 2.30
C VAL A 270 18.57 -4.10 3.14
N GLY A 271 17.27 -4.24 2.92
CA GLY A 271 16.24 -3.58 3.71
C GLY A 271 16.25 -3.99 5.19
N LEU A 272 16.38 -5.29 5.46
CA LEU A 272 16.50 -5.82 6.84
C LEU A 272 17.73 -5.26 7.53
N ALA A 273 18.89 -5.32 6.87
CA ALA A 273 20.15 -4.78 7.38
C ALA A 273 20.03 -3.28 7.69
N ARG A 274 19.45 -2.50 6.77
CA ARG A 274 19.21 -1.07 6.96
C ARG A 274 18.35 -0.77 8.20
N VAL A 275 17.26 -1.53 8.41
CA VAL A 275 16.37 -1.34 9.58
C VAL A 275 17.05 -1.75 10.88
N ILE A 276 17.87 -2.79 10.85
CA ILE A 276 18.53 -3.32 12.06
C ILE A 276 19.66 -2.42 12.55
N TYR A 277 20.40 -1.80 11.62
CA TYR A 277 21.60 -1.02 11.89
C TYR A 277 21.42 0.49 11.63
N SER A 278 20.18 0.99 11.57
CA SER A 278 19.91 2.43 11.42
C SER A 278 20.21 3.25 12.67
N ASP A 279 20.02 2.67 13.86
CA ASP A 279 20.21 3.34 15.15
C ASP A 279 21.69 3.52 15.49
N THR A 280 22.11 4.77 15.75
CA THR A 280 23.49 5.13 16.12
C THR A 280 23.91 4.57 17.48
N THR A 281 22.96 4.29 18.37
CA THR A 281 23.22 3.61 19.65
C THR A 281 23.13 2.08 19.55
N GLY A 282 22.75 1.59 18.37
CA GLY A 282 22.60 0.19 18.05
C GLY A 282 23.91 -0.56 17.78
N PRO A 283 23.81 -1.88 17.58
CA PRO A 283 24.93 -2.75 17.25
C PRO A 283 25.69 -2.28 15.99
N ASP A 284 26.99 -2.60 15.91
CA ASP A 284 27.84 -2.19 14.79
C ASP A 284 27.67 -3.13 13.59
N PRO A 285 27.35 -2.63 12.38
CA PRO A 285 27.23 -3.45 11.18
C PRO A 285 28.51 -4.23 10.84
N ALA A 286 29.68 -3.83 11.35
CA ALA A 286 30.93 -4.59 11.20
C ALA A 286 30.85 -6.02 11.77
N GLU A 287 29.92 -6.31 12.69
CA GLU A 287 29.72 -7.67 13.21
C GLU A 287 29.31 -8.69 12.13
N LEU A 288 28.75 -8.23 11.01
CA LEU A 288 28.36 -9.08 9.88
C LEU A 288 29.57 -9.63 9.08
N LEU A 289 30.77 -9.08 9.31
CA LEU A 289 32.03 -9.55 8.72
C LEU A 289 32.69 -10.68 9.53
N ASP A 290 32.16 -11.01 10.71
CA ASP A 290 32.70 -12.08 11.55
C ASP A 290 32.40 -13.45 10.93
N ALA A 291 33.42 -14.04 10.30
CA ALA A 291 33.34 -15.33 9.62
C ALA A 291 33.19 -16.52 10.58
N GLU A 292 33.58 -16.40 11.85
CA GLU A 292 33.35 -17.46 12.85
C GLU A 292 31.88 -17.48 13.28
N ARG A 293 31.30 -16.29 13.46
CA ARG A 293 29.88 -16.14 13.84
C ARG A 293 28.93 -16.37 12.67
N PHE A 294 29.33 -15.98 11.47
CA PHE A 294 28.52 -16.04 10.26
C PHE A 294 29.25 -16.73 9.09
N PRO A 295 29.42 -18.06 9.15
CA PRO A 295 30.20 -18.79 8.16
C PRO A 295 29.51 -18.88 6.78
N THR A 296 28.22 -18.59 6.67
CA THR A 296 27.44 -18.75 5.43
C THR A 296 26.45 -17.60 5.18
N ALA A 297 26.08 -17.39 3.92
CA ALA A 297 25.09 -16.38 3.54
C ALA A 297 23.72 -16.64 4.20
N ALA A 298 23.38 -17.91 4.41
CA ALA A 298 22.18 -18.34 5.12
C ALA A 298 22.23 -17.94 6.61
N SER A 299 23.37 -18.08 7.29
CA SER A 299 23.51 -17.67 8.70
C SER A 299 23.37 -16.16 8.89
N ILE A 300 23.84 -15.36 7.93
CA ILE A 300 23.65 -13.91 7.92
C ILE A 300 22.17 -13.57 7.69
N SER A 301 21.53 -14.21 6.70
CA SER A 301 20.11 -13.99 6.41
C SER A 301 19.20 -14.35 7.60
N ASP A 302 19.46 -15.49 8.25
CA ASP A 302 18.74 -15.93 9.45
C ASP A 302 18.93 -14.96 10.62
N HIS A 303 20.14 -14.44 10.80
CA HIS A 303 20.41 -13.40 11.79
C HIS A 303 19.61 -12.12 11.53
N LEU A 304 19.60 -11.62 10.29
CA LEU A 304 18.85 -10.43 9.90
C LEU A 304 17.34 -10.63 10.11
N LEU A 305 16.79 -11.77 9.68
CA LEU A 305 15.37 -12.10 9.87
C LEU A 305 15.00 -12.21 11.36
N THR A 306 15.85 -12.85 12.16
CA THR A 306 15.63 -13.05 13.59
C THR A 306 15.62 -11.72 14.36
N ARG A 307 16.50 -10.78 13.98
CA ARG A 307 16.65 -9.51 14.69
C ARG A 307 15.66 -8.43 14.24
N PHE A 308 15.06 -8.58 13.07
CA PHE A 308 14.13 -7.60 12.51
C PHE A 308 12.91 -7.32 13.40
N VAL A 309 12.15 -8.36 13.78
CA VAL A 309 10.91 -8.20 14.55
C VAL A 309 11.17 -7.52 15.91
N PRO A 310 12.16 -7.96 16.71
CA PRO A 310 12.51 -7.25 17.94
C PRO A 310 12.88 -5.79 17.72
N THR A 311 13.62 -5.44 16.66
CA THR A 311 14.07 -4.06 16.40
C THR A 311 12.91 -3.15 16.05
N VAL A 312 12.00 -3.56 15.15
CA VAL A 312 10.85 -2.74 14.73
C VAL A 312 9.82 -2.58 15.85
N CYS A 313 9.72 -3.54 16.76
CA CYS A 313 8.84 -3.46 17.93
C CYS A 313 9.50 -2.78 19.15
N ARG A 314 10.66 -2.12 19.01
CA ARG A 314 11.24 -1.31 20.10
C ARG A 314 10.50 0.04 20.17
N PRO A 315 10.19 0.54 21.38
CA PRO A 315 9.58 1.84 21.54
C PRO A 315 10.57 2.95 21.17
N GLU A 316 10.20 3.78 20.20
CA GLU A 316 11.00 4.96 19.86
C GLU A 316 11.02 5.96 21.03
N PRO A 317 12.11 6.74 21.20
CA PRO A 317 12.17 7.78 22.23
C PRO A 317 11.06 8.83 22.08
N LEU A 318 10.65 9.11 20.83
CA LEU A 318 9.58 10.06 20.49
C LEU A 318 8.19 9.52 20.86
N ASP A 319 7.91 8.24 20.61
CA ASP A 319 6.64 7.61 21.00
C ASP A 319 6.40 7.68 22.51
N ARG A 320 7.46 7.51 23.32
CA ARG A 320 7.42 7.69 24.78
C ARG A 320 7.13 9.14 25.20
N ALA A 321 7.64 10.13 24.46
CA ALA A 321 7.44 11.54 24.76
C ALA A 321 6.00 12.01 24.45
N VAL A 322 5.36 11.40 23.46
CA VAL A 322 4.00 11.75 22.99
C VAL A 322 2.90 10.92 23.69
N GLY A 323 3.27 9.94 24.53
CA GLY A 323 2.31 9.12 25.28
C GLY A 323 1.51 8.16 24.39
N LEU A 324 2.06 7.80 23.22
CA LEU A 324 1.50 6.75 22.38
C LEU A 324 1.96 5.40 22.95
N ASP A 325 1.22 4.89 23.94
CA ASP A 325 1.44 3.55 24.45
C ASP A 325 1.28 2.52 23.32
N GLN A 326 2.42 1.97 22.87
CA GLN A 326 2.44 0.92 21.86
C GLN A 326 1.75 -0.32 22.45
N ARG A 327 0.58 -0.67 21.89
CA ARG A 327 -0.31 -1.72 22.42
C ARG A 327 0.27 -3.14 22.43
N TRP A 328 1.39 -3.38 21.74
CA TRP A 328 1.94 -4.73 21.57
C TRP A 328 3.45 -4.80 21.84
N SER A 329 3.87 -5.72 22.70
CA SER A 329 5.28 -6.00 22.94
C SER A 329 5.89 -6.86 21.82
N ALA A 330 7.22 -6.78 21.63
CA ALA A 330 7.95 -7.60 20.66
C ALA A 330 7.67 -9.12 20.83
N GLU A 331 7.49 -9.58 22.07
CA GLU A 331 7.12 -10.97 22.36
C GLU A 331 5.72 -11.33 21.87
N GLN A 332 4.75 -10.42 22.01
CA GLN A 332 3.39 -10.62 21.51
C GLN A 332 3.38 -10.64 19.98
N ALA A 333 4.10 -9.73 19.33
CA ALA A 333 4.25 -9.71 17.88
C ALA A 333 4.88 -11.02 17.37
N ALA A 334 5.98 -11.46 17.98
CA ALA A 334 6.65 -12.72 17.62
C ALA A 334 5.75 -13.95 17.81
N ARG A 335 4.88 -13.96 18.84
CA ARG A 335 3.90 -15.02 19.06
C ARG A 335 2.88 -15.10 17.92
N TRP A 336 2.36 -13.96 17.48
CA TRP A 336 1.42 -13.90 16.36
C TRP A 336 2.07 -14.27 15.03
N PHE A 337 3.30 -13.80 14.76
CA PHE A 337 4.03 -14.19 13.56
C PHE A 337 4.34 -15.70 13.52
N ARG A 338 4.71 -16.31 14.64
CA ARG A 338 4.85 -17.79 14.72
C ARG A 338 3.55 -18.51 14.43
N PHE A 339 2.44 -18.04 14.99
CA PHE A 339 1.12 -18.60 14.71
C PHE A 339 0.77 -18.49 13.22
N LEU A 340 1.04 -17.33 12.62
CA LEU A 340 0.80 -17.07 11.21
C LEU A 340 1.63 -17.97 10.30
N ALA A 341 2.94 -18.06 10.55
CA ALA A 341 3.85 -18.93 9.80
C ALA A 341 3.38 -20.38 9.88
N ALA A 342 3.07 -20.89 11.07
CA ALA A 342 2.56 -22.25 11.24
C ALA A 342 1.19 -22.47 10.57
N HIS A 343 0.35 -21.43 10.46
CA HIS A 343 -0.91 -21.49 9.74
C HIS A 343 -0.69 -21.57 8.22
N LEU A 344 0.15 -20.69 7.67
CA LEU A 344 0.49 -20.64 6.25
C LEU A 344 1.22 -21.92 5.78
N SER A 345 2.19 -22.41 6.56
CA SER A 345 2.90 -23.67 6.27
C SER A 345 1.96 -24.87 6.23
N ARG A 346 0.99 -24.95 7.15
CA ARG A 346 -0.01 -26.04 7.13
C ARG A 346 -0.93 -26.00 5.92
N ARG A 347 -1.07 -24.84 5.29
CA ARG A 347 -1.91 -24.64 4.11
C ARG A 347 -1.12 -24.69 2.80
N HIS A 348 0.20 -24.85 2.87
CA HIS A 348 1.09 -24.80 1.70
C HIS A 348 0.90 -23.53 0.85
N THR A 349 0.66 -22.39 1.50
CA THR A 349 0.53 -21.10 0.84
C THR A 349 1.38 -20.06 1.53
N THR A 350 1.90 -19.11 0.75
CA THR A 350 2.56 -17.89 1.24
C THR A 350 1.61 -16.69 1.30
N ASP A 351 0.42 -16.82 0.68
CA ASP A 351 -0.54 -15.72 0.57
C ASP A 351 -1.37 -15.56 1.83
N LEU A 352 -1.32 -14.34 2.38
CA LEU A 352 -2.10 -13.95 3.54
C LEU A 352 -3.43 -13.35 3.11
N ALA A 353 -4.42 -14.23 2.87
CA ALA A 353 -5.79 -13.78 2.67
C ALA A 353 -6.45 -13.54 4.04
N TRP A 354 -6.59 -12.27 4.44
CA TRP A 354 -7.05 -11.94 5.79
C TRP A 354 -8.47 -12.46 6.12
N TRP A 355 -9.35 -12.59 5.12
CA TRP A 355 -10.67 -13.21 5.33
C TRP A 355 -10.58 -14.71 5.64
N GLU A 356 -9.46 -15.35 5.32
CA GLU A 356 -9.20 -16.74 5.67
C GLU A 356 -8.66 -16.90 7.10
N PHE A 357 -8.37 -15.83 7.84
CA PHE A 357 -7.99 -15.92 9.27
C PHE A 357 -9.04 -16.64 10.11
N GLY A 358 -10.31 -16.55 9.72
CA GLY A 358 -11.41 -17.31 10.33
C GLY A 358 -11.23 -18.83 10.22
N THR A 359 -10.35 -19.34 9.36
CA THR A 359 -9.98 -20.77 9.28
C THR A 359 -8.93 -21.21 10.30
N ALA A 360 -8.25 -20.27 10.96
CA ALA A 360 -7.19 -20.60 11.89
C ALA A 360 -7.72 -21.26 13.19
N LEU A 361 -9.00 -21.02 13.52
CA LEU A 361 -9.73 -21.74 14.58
C LEU A 361 -10.14 -23.14 14.11
N ARG A 362 -10.00 -24.15 14.98
CA ARG A 362 -10.54 -25.49 14.71
C ARG A 362 -12.02 -25.39 14.32
N ARG A 363 -12.43 -26.19 13.32
CA ARG A 363 -13.81 -26.20 12.78
C ARG A 363 -14.88 -26.20 13.89
N ARG A 364 -14.67 -26.98 14.96
CA ARG A 364 -15.56 -27.08 16.12
C ARG A 364 -15.66 -25.76 16.91
N SER A 365 -14.54 -25.11 17.19
CA SER A 365 -14.50 -23.82 17.89
C SER A 365 -15.17 -22.74 17.07
N ARG A 366 -14.92 -22.71 15.76
CA ARG A 366 -15.55 -21.78 14.84
C ARG A 366 -17.07 -21.96 14.76
N THR A 367 -17.55 -23.19 14.61
CA THR A 367 -19.00 -23.47 14.61
C THR A 367 -19.65 -23.07 15.92
N LEU A 368 -18.99 -23.30 17.06
CA LEU A 368 -19.50 -22.90 18.37
C LEU A 368 -19.60 -21.37 18.51
N VAL A 369 -18.57 -20.63 18.10
CA VAL A 369 -18.58 -19.17 18.16
C VAL A 369 -19.66 -18.57 17.27
N LEU A 370 -19.77 -19.04 16.01
CA LEU A 370 -20.81 -18.56 15.10
C LEU A 370 -22.22 -18.94 15.58
N GLY A 371 -22.39 -20.16 16.09
CA GLY A 371 -23.64 -20.62 16.68
C GLY A 371 -24.03 -19.76 17.87
N LEU A 372 -23.11 -19.53 18.81
CA LEU A 372 -23.35 -18.67 19.98
C LEU A 372 -23.73 -17.25 19.56
N PHE A 373 -22.98 -16.64 18.64
CA PHE A 373 -23.26 -15.30 18.16
C PHE A 373 -24.64 -15.19 17.49
N ALA A 374 -24.96 -16.14 16.60
CA ALA A 374 -26.26 -16.20 15.95
C ALA A 374 -27.40 -16.40 16.96
N GLY A 375 -27.20 -17.26 17.95
CA GLY A 375 -28.17 -17.48 19.02
C GLY A 375 -28.40 -16.23 19.86
N VAL A 376 -27.34 -15.57 20.31
CA VAL A 376 -27.43 -14.32 21.09
C VAL A 376 -28.13 -13.22 20.27
N THR A 377 -27.78 -13.07 19.00
CA THR A 377 -28.42 -12.07 18.13
C THR A 377 -29.91 -12.38 17.95
N ALA A 378 -30.27 -13.65 17.74
CA ALA A 378 -31.67 -14.05 17.61
C ALA A 378 -32.45 -13.80 18.91
N THR A 379 -31.87 -14.09 20.08
CA THR A 379 -32.47 -13.78 21.39
C THR A 379 -32.67 -12.28 21.57
N VAL A 380 -31.67 -11.45 21.27
CA VAL A 380 -31.75 -10.00 21.43
C VAL A 380 -32.79 -9.39 20.50
N VAL A 381 -32.83 -9.84 19.23
CA VAL A 381 -33.82 -9.38 18.26
C VAL A 381 -35.24 -9.75 18.71
N ASP A 382 -35.43 -10.98 19.19
CA ASP A 382 -36.72 -11.45 19.68
C ASP A 382 -37.21 -10.63 20.88
N TRP A 383 -36.36 -10.45 21.89
CA TRP A 383 -36.68 -9.62 23.05
C TRP A 383 -36.96 -8.16 22.68
N LEU A 384 -36.27 -7.61 21.67
CA LEU A 384 -36.54 -6.27 21.16
C LEU A 384 -37.93 -6.21 20.50
N VAL A 385 -38.26 -7.19 19.66
CA VAL A 385 -39.55 -7.26 18.96
C VAL A 385 -40.70 -7.45 19.95
N GLU A 386 -40.58 -8.38 20.88
CA GLU A 386 -41.60 -8.62 21.91
C GLU A 386 -41.71 -7.44 22.88
N GLY A 387 -40.59 -6.80 23.25
CA GLY A 387 -40.58 -5.60 24.08
C GLY A 387 -41.30 -4.42 23.42
N VAL A 388 -41.07 -4.21 22.11
CA VAL A 388 -41.78 -3.19 21.33
C VAL A 388 -43.26 -3.54 21.17
N ALA A 389 -43.59 -4.80 20.83
CA ALA A 389 -44.97 -5.27 20.71
C ALA A 389 -45.75 -5.06 22.02
N SER A 390 -45.15 -5.39 23.16
CA SER A 390 -45.70 -5.15 24.49
C SER A 390 -45.97 -3.65 24.73
N ALA A 391 -45.08 -2.76 24.29
CA ALA A 391 -45.29 -1.31 24.41
C ALA A 391 -46.48 -0.80 23.59
N PHE A 392 -46.86 -1.50 22.52
CA PHE A 392 -48.05 -1.23 21.70
C PHE A 392 -49.28 -2.05 22.11
N GLY A 393 -49.25 -2.74 23.25
CA GLY A 393 -50.38 -3.50 23.78
C GLY A 393 -50.66 -4.82 23.07
N THR A 394 -49.75 -5.30 22.20
CA THR A 394 -49.87 -6.62 21.58
C THR A 394 -49.09 -7.64 22.42
N ARG A 395 -49.79 -8.68 22.90
CA ARG A 395 -49.14 -9.85 23.53
C ARG A 395 -49.15 -11.01 22.56
N VAL A 396 -47.96 -11.49 22.22
CA VAL A 396 -47.76 -12.71 21.43
C VAL A 396 -47.54 -13.85 22.44
N GLY A 397 -48.56 -14.67 22.67
CA GLY A 397 -48.44 -15.87 23.53
C GLY A 397 -48.74 -15.66 25.02
N SER A 398 -48.80 -16.78 25.75
CA SER A 398 -49.09 -16.83 27.19
C SER A 398 -47.85 -17.06 28.06
N SER A 399 -46.69 -17.27 27.43
CA SER A 399 -45.42 -17.49 28.10
C SER A 399 -44.70 -16.20 28.49
N PRO A 400 -43.78 -16.22 29.48
CA PRO A 400 -42.94 -15.06 29.76
C PRO A 400 -42.00 -14.78 28.59
N TRP A 401 -42.09 -13.58 28.00
CA TRP A 401 -41.36 -13.10 26.83
C TRP A 401 -39.82 -13.27 26.87
N PHE A 402 -39.23 -13.46 28.06
CA PHE A 402 -37.80 -13.71 28.18
C PHE A 402 -37.43 -15.18 27.87
N LEU A 403 -38.33 -16.13 28.11
CA LEU A 403 -38.12 -17.56 27.84
C LEU A 403 -38.23 -17.90 26.35
N SER A 404 -39.12 -17.23 25.61
CA SER A 404 -39.26 -17.38 24.15
C SER A 404 -37.95 -17.03 23.43
N GLY A 405 -37.36 -15.86 23.75
CA GLY A 405 -36.10 -15.45 23.12
C GLY A 405 -34.89 -16.33 23.43
N LEU A 406 -34.81 -16.93 24.62
CA LEU A 406 -33.76 -17.90 24.95
C LEU A 406 -33.89 -19.17 24.09
N LEU A 407 -35.12 -19.64 23.91
CA LEU A 407 -35.43 -20.82 23.12
C LEU A 407 -35.17 -20.57 21.61
N ILE A 408 -35.56 -19.40 21.10
CA ILE A 408 -35.26 -18.94 19.74
C ILE A 408 -33.75 -18.85 19.52
N GLY A 409 -33.01 -18.29 20.50
CA GLY A 409 -31.55 -18.24 20.46
C GLY A 409 -30.90 -19.62 20.42
N PHE A 410 -31.37 -20.56 21.25
CA PHE A 410 -30.86 -21.93 21.25
C PHE A 410 -31.09 -22.63 19.90
N PHE A 411 -32.31 -22.60 19.37
CA PHE A 411 -32.61 -23.21 18.07
C PHE A 411 -31.87 -22.49 16.93
N GLY A 412 -31.71 -21.16 17.01
CA GLY A 412 -30.95 -20.37 16.04
C GLY A 412 -29.47 -20.75 16.03
N ALA A 413 -28.88 -20.96 17.21
CA ALA A 413 -27.51 -21.44 17.36
C ALA A 413 -27.33 -22.86 16.79
N VAL A 414 -28.24 -23.79 17.11
CA VAL A 414 -28.20 -25.17 16.61
C VAL A 414 -28.36 -25.21 15.09
N LEU A 415 -29.32 -24.43 14.54
CA LEU A 415 -29.53 -24.33 13.11
C LEU A 415 -28.29 -23.76 12.42
N MET A 416 -27.68 -22.71 12.98
CA MET A 416 -26.45 -22.13 12.45
C MET A 416 -25.31 -23.14 12.44
N VAL A 417 -25.12 -23.93 13.50
CA VAL A 417 -24.09 -24.98 13.56
C VAL A 417 -24.32 -26.05 12.49
N ILE A 418 -25.56 -26.50 12.32
CA ILE A 418 -25.94 -27.52 11.34
C ILE A 418 -25.78 -26.99 9.91
N SER A 419 -26.33 -25.81 9.61
CA SER A 419 -26.20 -25.15 8.31
C SER A 419 -24.74 -24.85 7.97
N TYR A 420 -23.94 -24.38 8.93
CA TYR A 420 -22.51 -24.15 8.72
C TYR A 420 -21.76 -25.46 8.44
N GLY A 421 -22.10 -26.54 9.14
CA GLY A 421 -21.53 -27.87 8.94
C GLY A 421 -21.84 -28.47 7.56
N LEU A 422 -23.07 -28.26 7.06
CA LEU A 422 -23.57 -28.77 5.78
C LEU A 422 -23.18 -27.91 4.57
N VAL A 423 -23.21 -26.58 4.69
CA VAL A 423 -23.00 -25.65 3.56
C VAL A 423 -21.53 -25.37 3.30
N ILE A 424 -20.74 -25.15 4.36
CA ILE A 424 -19.42 -24.52 4.21
C ILE A 424 -18.29 -25.56 4.14
N GLY A 425 -18.54 -26.85 4.42
CA GLY A 425 -17.52 -27.88 4.17
C GLY A 425 -16.12 -27.55 4.74
N ARG A 426 -15.06 -27.94 4.03
CA ARG A 426 -13.65 -27.61 4.35
C ARG A 426 -13.26 -26.19 3.89
N ASP A 427 -14.00 -25.58 2.97
CA ASP A 427 -13.58 -24.40 2.24
C ASP A 427 -14.39 -23.17 2.66
N VAL A 428 -13.70 -22.14 3.14
CA VAL A 428 -14.36 -20.88 3.52
C VAL A 428 -14.76 -20.13 2.25
N PRO A 429 -16.03 -19.72 2.10
CA PRO A 429 -16.44 -18.95 0.94
C PRO A 429 -15.69 -17.62 0.91
N ALA A 430 -15.24 -17.23 -0.30
CA ALA A 430 -14.66 -15.92 -0.54
C ALA A 430 -15.61 -14.80 -0.03
N PRO A 431 -15.07 -13.67 0.46
CA PRO A 431 -15.88 -12.56 0.94
C PRO A 431 -16.86 -12.12 -0.14
N VAL A 432 -18.14 -12.05 0.22
CA VAL A 432 -19.17 -11.61 -0.71
C VAL A 432 -19.12 -10.08 -0.76
N SER A 433 -18.58 -9.53 -1.85
CA SER A 433 -18.71 -8.10 -2.16
C SER A 433 -20.15 -7.80 -2.57
N LEU A 434 -21.00 -7.53 -1.59
CA LEU A 434 -22.37 -7.07 -1.81
C LEU A 434 -22.33 -5.57 -2.16
N ARG A 435 -22.13 -5.26 -3.44
CA ARG A 435 -22.43 -3.91 -3.98
C ARG A 435 -23.96 -3.83 -4.12
N ILE A 436 -24.63 -3.24 -3.12
CA ILE A 436 -26.07 -3.00 -3.13
C ILE A 436 -26.34 -1.86 -4.10
N SER A 437 -26.57 -2.17 -5.37
CA SER A 437 -27.11 -1.20 -6.33
C SER A 437 -28.63 -1.29 -6.33
N VAL A 438 -29.31 -0.20 -5.94
CA VAL A 438 -30.77 -0.06 -6.02
C VAL A 438 -31.17 0.17 -7.48
N ARG A 439 -30.99 -0.84 -8.33
CA ARG A 439 -31.56 -0.86 -9.67
C ARG A 439 -31.98 -2.28 -10.00
N SER A 440 -33.30 -2.44 -10.03
CA SER A 440 -34.01 -3.66 -10.37
C SER A 440 -33.57 -4.17 -11.75
N GLY A 441 -32.82 -5.26 -11.76
CA GLY A 441 -32.42 -5.97 -12.97
C GLY A 441 -32.37 -7.47 -12.67
N GLY A 442 -33.28 -8.24 -13.28
CA GLY A 442 -33.46 -9.67 -13.03
C GLY A 442 -32.18 -10.47 -13.27
N ARG A 443 -31.51 -10.90 -12.20
CA ARG A 443 -30.34 -11.77 -12.26
C ARG A 443 -30.74 -13.24 -12.15
N ARG A 444 -30.34 -14.05 -13.14
CA ARG A 444 -30.43 -15.53 -13.09
C ARG A 444 -29.48 -16.04 -12.00
N LEU A 445 -30.03 -16.78 -11.03
CA LEU A 445 -29.25 -17.44 -9.97
C LEU A 445 -28.41 -18.59 -10.56
N THR A 446 -27.10 -18.58 -10.28
CA THR A 446 -26.19 -19.68 -10.62
C THR A 446 -26.59 -20.97 -9.90
N ALA A 447 -26.20 -22.13 -10.44
CA ALA A 447 -26.56 -23.44 -9.89
C ALA A 447 -26.15 -23.62 -8.42
N GLU A 448 -25.00 -23.08 -8.05
CA GLU A 448 -24.50 -23.08 -6.68
C GLU A 448 -25.37 -22.22 -5.73
N LYS A 449 -25.81 -21.04 -6.20
CA LYS A 449 -26.75 -20.17 -5.45
C LYS A 449 -28.13 -20.83 -5.30
N LYS A 450 -28.60 -21.58 -6.31
CA LYS A 450 -29.85 -22.36 -6.22
C LYS A 450 -29.77 -23.49 -5.18
N SER A 451 -28.63 -24.18 -5.08
CA SER A 451 -28.41 -25.22 -4.06
C SER A 451 -28.44 -24.64 -2.65
N ARG A 452 -27.71 -23.53 -2.42
CA ARG A 452 -27.70 -22.82 -1.13
C ARG A 452 -29.08 -22.28 -0.74
N LEU A 453 -29.85 -21.78 -1.71
CA LEU A 453 -31.24 -21.33 -1.49
C LEU A 453 -32.16 -22.49 -1.08
N ARG A 454 -32.08 -23.65 -1.76
CA ARG A 454 -32.86 -24.84 -1.40
C ARG A 454 -32.56 -25.33 0.01
N LEU A 455 -31.27 -25.34 0.39
CA LEU A 455 -30.89 -25.73 1.75
C LEU A 455 -31.35 -24.69 2.79
N GLY A 456 -31.30 -23.39 2.46
CA GLY A 456 -31.83 -22.33 3.32
C GLY A 456 -33.33 -22.48 3.57
N VAL A 457 -34.12 -22.80 2.54
CA VAL A 457 -35.56 -23.07 2.66
C VAL A 457 -35.82 -24.31 3.51
N LEU A 458 -35.05 -25.38 3.34
CA LEU A 458 -35.16 -26.60 4.14
C LEU A 458 -34.82 -26.36 5.63
N CYS A 459 -33.74 -25.63 5.89
CA CYS A 459 -33.33 -25.29 7.25
C CYS A 459 -34.37 -24.37 7.92
N GLY A 460 -34.88 -23.38 7.18
CA GLY A 460 -35.91 -22.45 7.68
C GLY A 460 -37.24 -23.14 8.00
N SER A 461 -37.67 -24.12 7.18
CA SER A 461 -38.91 -24.87 7.44
C SER A 461 -38.79 -25.79 8.67
N VAL A 462 -37.67 -26.49 8.82
CA VAL A 462 -37.39 -27.31 10.02
C VAL A 462 -37.35 -26.43 11.27
N PHE A 463 -36.69 -25.27 11.21
CA PHE A 463 -36.65 -24.31 12.30
C PHE A 463 -38.04 -23.82 12.71
N GLY A 464 -38.87 -23.43 11.73
CA GLY A 464 -40.24 -22.98 12.00
C GLY A 464 -41.11 -24.05 12.67
N VAL A 465 -40.99 -25.32 12.26
CA VAL A 465 -41.72 -26.44 12.88
C VAL A 465 -41.24 -26.71 14.30
N CYS A 466 -39.92 -26.75 14.53
CA CYS A 466 -39.35 -26.94 15.87
C CYS A 466 -39.73 -25.80 16.81
N LEU A 467 -39.71 -24.55 16.34
CA LEU A 467 -40.07 -23.39 17.15
C LEU A 467 -41.57 -23.39 17.49
N GLY A 468 -42.43 -23.63 16.50
CA GLY A 468 -43.88 -23.68 16.72
C GLY A 468 -44.30 -24.81 17.66
N THR A 469 -43.64 -25.97 17.60
CA THR A 469 -43.89 -27.09 18.52
C THR A 469 -43.39 -26.80 19.93
N ALA A 470 -42.21 -26.19 20.07
CA ALA A 470 -41.66 -25.79 21.35
C ALA A 470 -42.50 -24.70 22.04
N HIS A 471 -42.99 -23.70 21.30
CA HIS A 471 -43.87 -22.67 21.85
C HIS A 471 -45.19 -23.25 22.37
N ARG A 472 -45.81 -24.16 21.59
CA ARG A 472 -47.03 -24.86 22.04
C ARG A 472 -46.80 -25.71 23.29
N LEU A 473 -45.67 -26.41 23.37
CA LEU A 473 -45.33 -27.19 24.57
C LEU A 473 -45.10 -26.29 25.78
N LEU A 474 -44.43 -25.16 25.58
CA LEU A 474 -44.16 -24.20 26.64
C LEU A 474 -45.47 -23.56 27.15
N ASP A 475 -46.40 -23.20 26.27
CA ASP A 475 -47.75 -22.73 26.63
C ASP A 475 -48.55 -23.81 27.40
N VAL A 476 -48.46 -25.09 27.02
CA VAL A 476 -49.13 -26.20 27.72
C VAL A 476 -48.53 -26.42 29.12
N VAL A 477 -47.21 -26.28 29.27
CA VAL A 477 -46.54 -26.44 30.57
C VAL A 477 -46.85 -25.25 31.48
N THR A 478 -46.74 -24.02 30.99
CA THR A 478 -47.01 -22.80 31.78
C THR A 478 -48.49 -22.70 32.18
N SER A 479 -49.42 -23.10 31.31
CA SER A 479 -50.85 -23.14 31.63
C SER A 479 -51.20 -24.22 32.66
N ARG A 480 -50.58 -25.41 32.60
CA ARG A 480 -50.77 -26.47 33.60
C ARG A 480 -50.22 -26.09 34.98
N SER A 481 -49.06 -25.42 35.03
CA SER A 481 -48.53 -24.87 36.28
C SER A 481 -49.43 -23.77 36.86
N ALA A 482 -50.07 -22.95 36.01
CA ALA A 482 -51.03 -21.96 36.48
C ALA A 482 -52.30 -22.60 37.06
N SER A 483 -52.79 -23.70 36.48
CA SER A 483 -53.95 -24.43 37.00
C SER A 483 -53.71 -25.22 38.30
N SER A 484 -52.45 -25.56 38.62
CA SER A 484 -52.09 -26.27 39.87
C SER A 484 -51.77 -25.35 41.04
N LEU A 485 -51.70 -24.03 40.81
CA LEU A 485 -51.57 -22.99 41.85
C LEU A 485 -52.93 -22.41 42.28
N VAL A 486 -54.02 -22.75 41.59
CA VAL A 486 -55.39 -22.23 41.82
C VAL A 486 -56.35 -23.32 42.33
N ALA A 487 -55.90 -24.58 42.39
CA ALA A 487 -56.59 -25.69 43.06
C ALA A 487 -55.87 -26.00 44.38
#